data_AF-A0A968T757-F1
#
_entry.id   AF-A0A968T757-F1
#
_cell.length_a   1.000
_cell.length_b   1.000
_cell.length_c   1.000
_cell.angle_alpha   90.00
_cell.angle_beta   90.00
_cell.angle_gamma   90.00
#
_symmetry.space_group_name_H-M   'P 1'
#
loop_
_entity.id
_entity.type
_entity.pdbx_description
1 polymer ?
#
loop_
_entity_poly.entity_id
_entity_poly.type
_entity_poly.pdbx_seq_one_letter_code
_entity_poly.pdbx_strand_id
1 'polypeptide(L)' 'MNKEKVGAVTETEKEEIKKIFMRKVALNELLPSLGNDLLSKTQKDELYEKIIADLAETSSNSEAWWQRKASEYKWKKAEN' A
#
# COMPACT_ATOMS: atom_id res chain seq x y z
N MET A 1 12.86 30.59 0.09
CA MET A 1 12.54 29.34 0.82
C MET A 1 13.78 28.46 0.80
N ASN A 2 14.39 28.18 1.96
CA ASN A 2 15.47 27.21 2.07
C ASN A 2 14.87 25.80 2.15
N LYS A 3 15.25 24.91 1.25
CA LYS A 3 14.90 23.49 1.32
C LYS A 3 15.90 22.79 2.26
N GLU A 4 15.39 22.10 3.26
CA GLU A 4 16.20 21.30 4.19
C GLU A 4 16.07 19.82 3.83
N LYS A 5 17.19 19.10 3.78
CA LYS A 5 17.17 17.65 3.59
C LYS A 5 16.74 16.98 4.90
N VAL A 6 15.49 16.52 4.95
CA VAL A 6 14.92 15.85 6.12
C VAL A 6 15.18 14.34 6.18
N GLY A 7 15.76 13.76 5.13
CA GLY A 7 16.11 12.34 5.08
C GLY A 7 16.56 11.91 3.69
N ALA A 8 16.76 10.60 3.52
CA ALA A 8 16.95 9.96 2.24
C ALA A 8 16.22 8.62 2.25
N VAL A 9 15.74 8.20 1.08
CA VAL A 9 15.26 6.84 0.86
C VAL A 9 16.34 6.15 0.03
N THR A 10 16.95 5.12 0.60
CA THR A 10 17.91 4.25 -0.09
C THR A 10 17.21 3.45 -1.18
N GLU A 11 17.97 2.88 -2.11
CA GLU A 11 17.38 2.07 -3.18
C GLU A 11 16.64 0.84 -2.62
N THR A 12 17.16 0.21 -1.57
CA THR A 12 16.49 -0.90 -0.88
C THR A 12 15.15 -0.47 -0.28
N GLU A 13 15.13 0.65 0.43
CA GLU A 13 13.90 1.21 1.03
C GLU A 13 12.88 1.61 -0.02
N LYS A 14 13.32 2.18 -1.14
CA LYS A 14 12.48 2.48 -2.28
C LYS A 14 11.85 1.21 -2.85
N GLU A 15 12.62 0.15 -3.03
CA GLU A 15 12.09 -1.12 -3.53
C GLU A 15 11.15 -1.79 -2.51
N GLU A 16 11.34 -1.61 -1.19
CA GLU A 16 10.38 -2.03 -0.16
C GLU A 16 9.01 -1.35 -0.35
N ILE A 17 8.98 0.00 -0.33
CA ILE A 17 7.70 0.73 -0.41
C ILE A 17 7.04 0.58 -1.79
N LYS A 18 7.84 0.45 -2.85
CA LYS A 18 7.36 0.18 -4.21
C LYS A 18 6.66 -1.17 -4.31
N LYS A 19 7.15 -2.22 -3.64
CA LYS A 19 6.46 -3.52 -3.60
C LYS A 19 5.08 -3.41 -2.95
N ILE A 20 4.98 -2.68 -1.83
CA ILE A 20 3.71 -2.43 -1.13
C ILE A 20 2.75 -1.65 -2.04
N PHE A 21 3.25 -0.58 -2.67
CA PHE A 21 2.45 0.22 -3.61
C PHE A 21 1.96 -0.61 -4.80
N MET A 22 2.85 -1.39 -5.41
CA MET A 22 2.49 -2.25 -6.53
C MET A 22 1.47 -3.33 -6.16
N ARG A 23 1.52 -3.88 -4.93
CA ARG A 23 0.49 -4.79 -4.43
C ARG A 23 -0.87 -4.09 -4.37
N LYS A 24 -0.92 -2.89 -3.81
CA LYS A 24 -2.16 -2.08 -3.74
C LYS A 24 -2.72 -1.80 -5.14
N VAL A 25 -1.87 -1.42 -6.09
CA VAL A 25 -2.27 -1.20 -7.49
C VAL A 25 -2.82 -2.50 -8.08
N ALA A 26 -2.10 -3.62 -7.96
CA ALA A 26 -2.54 -4.90 -8.51
C ALA A 26 -3.90 -5.35 -7.94
N LEU A 27 -4.15 -5.14 -6.65
CA LEU A 27 -5.44 -5.46 -6.03
C LEU A 27 -6.57 -4.55 -6.54
N ASN A 28 -6.32 -3.26 -6.73
CA ASN A 28 -7.28 -2.34 -7.32
C ASN A 28 -7.62 -2.69 -8.77
N GLU A 29 -6.62 -3.07 -9.57
CA GLU A 29 -6.83 -3.53 -10.94
C GLU A 29 -7.53 -4.89 -11.01
N LEU A 30 -7.44 -5.71 -9.95
CA LEU A 30 -8.12 -7.00 -9.88
C LEU A 30 -9.62 -6.85 -9.59
N LEU A 31 -10.05 -5.83 -8.85
CA LEU A 31 -11.46 -5.61 -8.49
C LEU A 31 -12.41 -5.61 -9.71
N PRO A 32 -12.16 -4.86 -10.80
CA PRO A 32 -13.00 -4.90 -11.99
C PRO A 32 -13.16 -6.29 -12.62
N SER A 33 -12.14 -7.16 -12.49
CA SER A 33 -12.17 -8.51 -13.07
C SER A 33 -13.22 -9.43 -12.42
N LEU A 34 -13.70 -9.09 -11.21
CA LEU A 34 -14.79 -9.83 -10.55
C LEU A 34 -16.12 -9.73 -11.31
N GLY A 35 -16.26 -8.76 -12.22
CA GLY A 35 -17.41 -8.65 -13.10
C GLY A 35 -17.53 -9.78 -14.13
N ASN A 36 -16.48 -10.58 -14.33
CA ASN A 36 -16.43 -11.62 -15.36
C ASN A 36 -17.48 -12.74 -15.14
N ASP A 37 -18.12 -13.19 -16.22
CA ASP A 37 -19.14 -14.25 -16.22
C ASP A 37 -18.58 -15.67 -15.99
N LEU A 38 -17.25 -15.84 -16.02
CA LEU A 38 -16.59 -17.11 -15.71
C LEU A 38 -16.65 -17.50 -14.22
N LEU A 39 -17.02 -16.57 -13.33
CA LEU A 39 -17.10 -16.79 -11.90
C LEU A 39 -18.56 -16.94 -11.46
N SER A 40 -18.84 -17.97 -10.66
CA SER A 40 -20.12 -18.05 -9.94
C SER A 40 -20.24 -16.90 -8.92
N LYS A 41 -21.47 -16.57 -8.52
CA LYS A 41 -21.72 -15.55 -7.50
C LYS A 41 -20.92 -15.80 -6.21
N THR A 42 -20.92 -17.04 -5.72
CA THR A 42 -20.18 -17.42 -4.51
C THR A 42 -18.68 -17.17 -4.66
N GLN A 43 -18.09 -17.50 -5.81
CA GLN A 43 -16.67 -17.22 -6.06
C GLN A 43 -16.38 -15.71 -6.14
N LYS A 44 -17.28 -14.92 -6.72
CA LYS A 44 -17.16 -13.45 -6.76
C LYS A 44 -17.16 -12.87 -5.35
N ASP A 45 -18.10 -13.30 -4.51
CA ASP A 45 -18.23 -12.83 -3.12
C ASP A 45 -16.98 -13.22 -2.30
N GLU A 46 -16.50 -14.47 -2.40
CA GLU A 46 -15.29 -14.93 -1.71
C GLU A 46 -14.02 -14.20 -2.15
N LEU A 47 -13.86 -13.95 -3.46
CA LEU A 47 -12.72 -13.21 -4.00
C LEU A 47 -12.77 -11.74 -3.60
N TYR A 48 -13.95 -11.13 -3.60
CA TYR A 48 -14.14 -9.77 -3.13
C TYR A 48 -13.65 -9.61 -1.69
N GLU A 49 -14.15 -10.44 -0.77
CA GLU A 49 -13.74 -10.39 0.64
C GLU A 49 -12.22 -10.54 0.82
N LYS A 50 -11.61 -11.47 0.09
CA LYS A 50 -10.14 -11.66 0.10
C LYS A 50 -9.39 -10.42 -0.39
N ILE A 51 -9.86 -9.80 -1.48
CA ILE A 51 -9.23 -8.59 -2.04
C ILE A 51 -9.37 -7.42 -1.06
N ILE A 52 -10.53 -7.25 -0.43
CA ILE A 52 -10.75 -6.18 0.56
C ILE A 52 -9.87 -6.39 1.79
N ALA A 53 -9.78 -7.61 2.32
CA ALA A 53 -8.90 -7.93 3.44
C ALA A 53 -7.43 -7.62 3.12
N ASP A 54 -6.96 -8.03 1.94
CA ASP A 54 -5.58 -7.79 1.50
C ASP A 54 -5.30 -6.29 1.21
N LEU A 55 -6.28 -5.55 0.69
CA LEU A 55 -6.17 -4.09 0.54
C LEU A 55 -6.02 -3.40 1.91
N ALA A 56 -6.75 -3.85 2.93
CA ALA A 56 -6.65 -3.33 4.29
C ALA A 56 -5.28 -3.64 4.92
N GLU A 57 -4.80 -4.88 4.76
CA GLU A 57 -3.46 -5.30 5.21
C GLU A 57 -2.36 -4.50 4.49
N THR A 58 -2.43 -4.43 3.16
CA THR A 58 -1.47 -3.68 2.34
C THR A 58 -1.43 -2.19 2.72
N SER A 59 -2.59 -1.59 2.99
CA SER A 59 -2.66 -0.19 3.44
C SER A 59 -2.03 -0.01 4.83
N SER A 60 -2.28 -0.94 5.75
CA SER A 60 -1.66 -0.93 7.08
C SER A 60 -0.14 -1.10 7.00
N ASN A 61 0.34 -1.98 6.12
CA ASN A 61 1.77 -2.18 5.87
C ASN A 61 2.44 -0.94 5.28
N SER A 62 1.75 -0.22 4.39
CA SER A 62 2.23 1.06 3.85
C SER A 62 2.38 2.10 4.97
N GLU A 63 1.39 2.24 5.84
CA GLU A 63 1.43 3.18 6.96
C GLU A 63 2.54 2.80 7.95
N ALA A 64 2.64 1.53 8.32
CA ALA A 64 3.68 1.02 9.20
C ALA A 64 5.10 1.30 8.65
N TRP A 65 5.28 1.18 7.32
CA TRP A 65 6.54 1.52 6.67
C TRP A 65 6.88 3.01 6.84
N TRP A 66 5.93 3.91 6.58
CA TRP A 66 6.11 5.35 6.74
C TRP A 66 6.41 5.74 8.19
N GLN A 67 5.66 5.18 9.15
CA GLN A 67 5.91 5.43 10.58
C GLN A 67 7.30 4.97 11.01
N ARG A 68 7.73 3.79 10.56
CA ARG A 68 9.07 3.26 10.84
C ARG A 68 10.17 4.17 10.29
N LYS A 69 10.06 4.60 9.02
CA LYS A 69 11.07 5.46 8.38
C LYS A 69 11.08 6.87 8.94
N ALA A 70 9.90 7.43 9.25
CA ALA A 70 9.80 8.70 9.94
C ALA A 70 10.49 8.66 11.32
N SER A 71 10.34 7.55 12.06
CA SER A 71 11.03 7.36 13.33
C SER A 71 12.55 7.20 13.18
N GLU A 72 13.00 6.38 12.22
CA GLU A 72 14.40 6.08 11.95
C GLU A 72 15.20 7.35 11.55
N TYR A 73 14.64 8.13 10.63
CA TYR A 73 15.26 9.36 10.13
C TYR A 73 14.83 10.62 10.88
N LYS A 74 14.00 10.48 11.92
CA LYS A 74 13.46 11.60 12.74
C LYS A 74 12.83 12.69 11.86
N TRP A 75 12.01 12.29 10.89
CA TRP A 75 11.32 13.23 10.02
C TRP A 75 10.42 14.16 10.83
N LYS A 76 10.38 15.43 10.41
CA LYS A 76 9.53 16.45 11.04
C LYS A 76 8.07 16.05 10.88
N LYS A 77 7.32 16.14 11.97
CA LYS A 77 5.87 15.95 11.99
C LYS A 77 5.20 17.32 12.00
N ALA A 78 4.09 17.45 11.29
CA ALA A 78 3.16 18.56 11.48
C ALA A 78 1.90 17.99 12.14
N GLU A 79 1.37 18.69 13.14
CA GLU A 79 0.02 18.41 13.61
C GLU A 79 -0.96 18.90 12.54
N ASN A 80 -1.99 18.09 12.28
CA ASN A 80 -3.07 18.42 11.33
C ASN A 80 -4.08 19.36 11.97
#